data_AF-A0A956J4R1-F1
#
_entry.id   AF-A0A956J4R1-F1
#
_cell.length_a   1.000
_cell.length_b   1.000
_cell.length_c   1.000
_cell.angle_alpha   90.00
_cell.angle_beta   90.00
_cell.angle_gamma   90.00
#
_symmetry.space_group_name_H-M   'P 1'
#
loop_
_entity.id
_entity.type
_entity.pdbx_description
1 polymer ?
#
loop_
_entity_poly.entity_id
_entity_poly.type
_entity_poly.pdbx_seq_one_letter_code
_entity_poly.pdbx_strand_id
1 'polypeptide(L)' 'MTTRVERFTYDDAIVRKFAFACIIWGLVATLAGLTLALQLVMPELNAGLPWLTFGRLRPLHTNAAIFAFAG' A
#
# COMPACT_ATOMS: atom_id res chain seq x y z
N MET A 1 -31.29 -13.12 -42.12
CA MET A 1 -30.80 -11.98 -41.32
C MET A 1 -29.49 -12.37 -40.68
N THR A 2 -28.38 -11.75 -41.08
CA THR A 2 -27.06 -11.93 -40.46
C THR A 2 -26.98 -11.04 -39.23
N THR A 3 -27.06 -11.62 -38.04
CA THR A 3 -26.97 -10.89 -36.77
C THR A 3 -25.53 -10.42 -36.57
N ARG A 4 -25.28 -9.10 -36.65
CA ARG A 4 -23.97 -8.52 -36.34
C ARG A 4 -23.78 -8.55 -34.82
N VAL A 5 -22.85 -9.36 -34.35
CA VAL A 5 -22.46 -9.36 -32.93
C VAL A 5 -21.63 -8.11 -32.68
N GLU A 6 -22.15 -7.20 -31.85
CA GLU A 6 -21.39 -6.02 -31.42
C GLU A 6 -20.31 -6.43 -30.43
N ARG A 7 -19.11 -5.85 -30.57
CA ARG A 7 -17.99 -6.02 -29.65
C ARG A 7 -17.74 -4.70 -28.94
N PHE A 8 -17.72 -4.75 -27.61
CA PHE A 8 -17.36 -3.63 -26.75
C PHE A 8 -16.00 -3.91 -26.10
N THR A 9 -15.19 -2.87 -25.90
CA THR A 9 -13.90 -2.94 -25.20
C THR A 9 -13.89 -1.88 -24.12
N TYR A 10 -13.50 -2.25 -22.90
CA TYR A 10 -13.34 -1.31 -21.79
C TYR A 10 -11.95 -0.68 -21.80
N ASP A 11 -11.85 0.56 -21.31
CA ASP A 11 -10.55 1.19 -21.06
C ASP A 11 -10.00 0.75 -19.70
N ASP A 12 -9.16 -0.28 -19.73
CA ASP A 12 -8.53 -0.84 -18.53
C ASP A 12 -7.20 -0.16 -18.16
N ALA A 13 -6.82 0.94 -18.84
CA ALA A 13 -5.52 1.55 -18.62
C ALA A 13 -5.36 2.08 -17.19
N ILE A 14 -6.40 2.70 -16.62
CA ILE A 14 -6.39 3.22 -15.25
C ILE A 14 -6.44 2.06 -14.24
N VAL A 15 -7.32 1.09 -14.47
CA VAL A 15 -7.48 -0.10 -13.60
C VAL A 15 -6.14 -0.82 -13.45
N ARG A 16 -5.43 -1.05 -14.57
CA ARG A 16 -4.13 -1.71 -14.54
C ARG A 16 -3.08 -0.90 -13.77
N LYS A 17 -3.06 0.43 -13.91
CA LYS A 17 -2.14 1.31 -13.16
C LYS A 17 -2.41 1.22 -11.65
N PHE A 18 -3.68 1.28 -11.24
CA PHE A 18 -4.04 1.17 -9.82
C PHE A 18 -3.80 -0.24 -9.26
N ALA A 19 -3.99 -1.29 -10.05
CA ALA A 19 -3.62 -2.65 -9.64
C ALA A 19 -2.12 -2.76 -9.34
N PHE A 20 -1.26 -2.19 -10.19
CA PHE A 20 0.18 -2.12 -9.91
C PHE A 20 0.49 -1.25 -8.68
N ALA A 21 -0.14 -0.09 -8.53
CA ALA A 21 0.03 0.78 -7.37
C ALA A 21 -0.37 0.08 -6.07
N CYS A 22 -1.47 -0.66 -6.06
CA CYS A 22 -1.96 -1.44 -4.91
C CYS A 22 -0.91 -2.47 -4.47
N ILE A 23 -0.32 -3.23 -5.39
CA ILE A 23 0.73 -4.22 -5.05
C ILE A 23 1.94 -3.52 -4.41
N ILE A 24 2.37 -2.39 -4.96
CA ILE A 24 3.52 -1.62 -4.43
C ILE A 24 3.21 -1.10 -3.02
N TRP A 25 2.06 -0.46 -2.83
CA TRP A 25 1.69 0.10 -1.54
C TRP A 25 1.37 -0.97 -0.49
N GLY A 26 0.85 -2.13 -0.91
CA GLY A 26 0.67 -3.29 -0.04
C GLY A 26 2.00 -3.75 0.55
N LEU A 27 3.03 -3.88 -0.29
CA LEU A 27 4.38 -4.21 0.17
C LEU A 27 4.93 -3.17 1.15
N VAL A 28 4.81 -1.88 0.81
CA VAL A 28 5.29 -0.77 1.68
C VAL A 28 4.57 -0.79 3.03
N ALA A 29 3.24 -0.97 3.03
CA ALA A 29 2.44 -1.03 4.25
C ALA A 29 2.84 -2.23 5.12
N THR A 30 3.04 -3.42 4.54
CA THR A 30 3.46 -4.61 5.28
C THR A 30 4.85 -4.46 5.87
N LEU A 31 5.82 -3.91 5.12
CA LEU A 31 7.18 -3.68 5.62
C LEU A 31 7.22 -2.63 6.74
N ALA A 32 6.46 -1.55 6.62
CA ALA A 32 6.32 -0.55 7.67
C ALA A 32 5.67 -1.15 8.93
N GLY A 33 4.63 -1.98 8.76
CA GLY A 33 3.97 -2.69 9.86
C GLY A 33 4.89 -3.67 10.57
N LEU A 34 5.68 -4.43 9.81
CA LEU A 34 6.70 -5.32 10.36
C LEU A 34 7.75 -4.56 11.17
N THR A 35 8.23 -3.43 10.65
CA THR A 35 9.20 -2.57 11.36
C THR A 35 8.62 -2.07 12.68
N LEU A 36 7.37 -1.61 12.68
CA LEU A 36 6.66 -1.19 13.90
C LEU A 36 6.47 -2.32 14.91
N ALA A 37 6.13 -3.53 14.43
CA ALA A 37 6.01 -4.71 15.29
C ALA A 37 7.35 -5.05 15.96
N LEU A 38 8.46 -4.95 15.23
CA LEU A 38 9.80 -5.16 15.79
C LEU A 38 10.17 -4.07 16.80
N GLN A 39 9.80 -2.80 16.56
CA GLN A 39 10.03 -1.71 17.53
C GLN A 39 9.27 -1.89 18.85
N LEU A 40 8.15 -2.61 18.86
CA LEU A 40 7.43 -2.96 20.10
C LEU A 40 8.19 -3.98 20.95
N VAL A 41 8.89 -4.92 20.31
CA VAL A 41 9.66 -5.97 21.00
C VAL A 41 11.07 -5.47 21.34
N MET A 42 11.68 -4.70 20.45
CA MET A 42 13.04 -4.17 20.56
C MET A 42 13.04 -2.64 20.36
N PRO A 43 12.82 -1.85 21.42
CA PRO A 43 12.74 -0.38 21.32
C PRO A 43 14.01 0.30 20.79
N GLU A 44 15.16 -0.38 20.86
CA GLU A 44 16.43 0.09 20.30
C GLU A 44 16.38 0.31 18.77
N LEU A 45 15.45 -0.37 18.08
CA LEU A 45 15.22 -0.20 16.64
C LEU A 45 14.65 1.17 16.23
N ASN A 46 14.32 2.03 17.20
CA ASN A 46 14.07 3.45 16.91
C ASN A 46 15.37 4.19 16.50
N ALA A 47 16.55 3.59 16.71
CA ALA A 47 17.88 4.07 16.31
C ALA A 47 18.24 5.48 16.82
N GLY A 48 17.52 6.01 17.81
CA GLY A 48 17.65 7.41 18.27
C GLY A 48 17.24 8.44 17.21
N LEU A 49 16.65 8.03 16.09
CA LEU A 49 16.30 8.90 14.97
C LEU A 49 14.86 9.40 15.12
N PRO A 50 14.62 10.73 15.06
CA PRO A 50 13.31 11.28 15.38
C PRO A 50 12.22 10.88 14.37
N TRP A 51 12.56 10.56 13.12
CA TRP A 51 11.60 10.12 12.09
C TRP A 51 11.33 8.61 12.08
N LEU A 52 12.20 7.79 12.70
CA LEU A 52 12.00 6.34 12.83
C LEU A 52 11.33 5.96 14.15
N THR A 53 10.90 6.94 14.95
CA THR A 53 10.19 6.67 16.21
C THR A 53 8.84 5.99 15.96
N PHE A 54 8.50 4.99 16.78
CA PHE A 54 7.22 4.28 16.74
C PHE A 54 6.02 5.23 16.65
N GLY A 55 6.03 6.33 17.42
CA GLY A 55 4.95 7.31 17.45
C GLY A 55 4.69 8.02 16.11
N ARG A 56 5.73 8.21 15.27
CA ARG A 56 5.60 8.84 13.95
C ARG A 56 5.43 7.85 12.82
N LEU A 57 6.08 6.68 12.92
CA LEU A 57 5.92 5.62 11.93
C LEU A 57 4.53 4.98 11.97
N ARG A 58 3.86 4.92 13.13
CA ARG A 58 2.53 4.30 13.24
C ARG A 58 1.47 5.00 12.37
N PRO A 59 1.27 6.33 12.46
CA PRO A 59 0.38 7.04 11.53
C PRO A 59 0.78 6.87 10.07
N LEU A 60 2.09 6.80 9.76
CA LEU A 60 2.57 6.56 8.40
C LEU A 60 2.14 5.18 7.87
N HIS A 61 2.34 4.12 8.66
CA HIS A 61 1.90 2.76 8.33
C HIS A 61 0.39 2.69 8.12
N THR A 62 -0.40 3.27 9.03
CA THR A 62 -1.87 3.25 8.91
C THR A 62 -2.35 3.99 7.66
N ASN A 63 -1.78 5.15 7.32
CA ASN A 63 -2.13 5.85 6.09
C ASN A 63 -1.71 5.08 4.83
N ALA A 64 -0.52 4.47 4.83
CA ALA A 64 -0.07 3.62 3.73
C ALA A 64 -0.98 2.40 3.53
N ALA A 65 -1.41 1.76 4.62
CA ALA A 65 -2.29 0.58 4.55
C ALA A 65 -3.72 0.94 4.11
N ILE A 66 -4.29 2.03 4.62
CA ILE A 66 -5.70 2.38 4.35
C ILE A 66 -5.84 3.16 3.05
N PHE A 67 -5.08 4.25 2.87
CA PHE A 67 -5.31 5.17 1.76
C PHE A 67 -4.46 4.88 0.52
N ALA A 68 -3.29 4.25 0.68
CA ALA A 68 -2.42 3.98 -0.46
C ALA A 68 -2.56 2.53 -0.97
N PHE A 69 -2.74 1.56 -0.07
CA PHE A 69 -2.97 0.17 -0.44
C PHE A 69 -4.43 -0.15 -0.74
N ALA A 70 -5.35 0.18 0.17
CA ALA A 70 -6.77 -0.15 0.01
C ALA A 70 -7.60 0.91 -0.73
N GLY A 71 -7.10 2.15 -0.84
CA GLY A 71 -7.72 3.25 -1.58
C GLY A 71 -7.54 3.13 -3.09
#